data_AF-A0A7K0YYL0-F1
#
_entry.id   AF-A0A7K0YYL0-F1
#
_cell.length_a   1.000
_cell.length_b   1.000
_cell.length_c   1.000
_cell.angle_alpha   90.00
_cell.angle_beta   90.00
_cell.angle_gamma   90.00
#
_symmetry.space_group_name_H-M   'P 1'
#
loop_
_entity.id
_entity.type
_entity.pdbx_description
1 polymer ?
#
loop_
_entity_poly.entity_id
_entity_poly.type
_entity_poly.pdbx_seq_one_letter_code
_entity_poly.pdbx_strand_id
1 'polypeptide(L)' 'MNKAQFIAALAPHFGDSKKEAARAVDVVFDTIVRNISKGEDVMINDFGKFKKVDRPARKGRNPFTGETIQIKA' A
#
# COMPACT_ATOMS: atom_id res chain seq x y z
N MET A 1 -7.60 6.79 10.77
CA MET A 1 -8.01 7.35 9.48
C MET A 1 -8.07 6.23 8.44
N ASN A 2 -9.23 5.97 7.85
CA ASN A 2 -9.38 5.01 6.74
C ASN A 2 -9.34 5.73 5.37
N LYS A 3 -9.45 5.00 4.26
CA LYS A 3 -9.38 5.57 2.90
C LYS A 3 -10.44 6.66 2.66
N ALA A 4 -11.67 6.45 3.11
CA ALA A 4 -12.76 7.42 2.93
C ALA A 4 -12.49 8.72 3.71
N GLN A 5 -12.03 8.59 4.96
CA GLN A 5 -11.61 9.72 5.78
C GLN A 5 -10.41 10.46 5.17
N PHE A 6 -9.46 9.74 4.57
CA PHE A 6 -8.31 10.32 3.88
C PHE A 6 -8.71 11.13 2.64
N ILE A 7 -9.62 10.61 1.82
CA ILE A 7 -10.18 11.34 0.67
C ILE A 7 -10.92 12.60 1.12
N ALA A 8 -11.71 12.49 2.19
CA ALA A 8 -12.41 13.65 2.76
C ALA A 8 -11.45 14.73 3.25
N ALA A 9 -10.33 14.34 3.87
CA ALA A 9 -9.28 15.26 4.29
C ALA A 9 -8.53 15.91 3.10
N LEU A 10 -8.44 15.22 1.97
CA LEU A 10 -7.82 15.74 0.75
C LEU A 10 -8.73 16.67 -0.06
N ALA A 11 -10.05 16.49 0.00
CA ALA A 11 -11.00 17.23 -0.83
C ALA A 11 -10.79 18.77 -0.84
N PRO A 12 -10.49 19.46 0.28
CA PRO A 12 -10.22 20.90 0.27
C PRO A 12 -9.04 21.31 -0.63
N HIS A 13 -8.06 20.43 -0.82
CA HIS A 13 -6.92 20.65 -1.72
C HIS A 13 -7.26 20.48 -3.21
N PHE A 14 -8.45 19.96 -3.50
CA PHE A 14 -9.00 19.77 -4.84
C PHE A 14 -10.27 20.62 -5.04
N GLY A 15 -10.33 21.80 -4.41
CA GLY A 15 -11.50 22.69 -4.51
C GLY A 15 -12.80 22.04 -4.01
N ASP A 16 -12.69 21.27 -2.92
CA ASP A 16 -13.75 20.45 -2.31
C ASP A 16 -14.29 19.31 -3.20
N SER A 17 -13.65 19.04 -4.34
CA SER A 17 -14.01 17.93 -5.22
C SER A 17 -13.56 16.57 -4.66
N LYS A 18 -14.47 15.90 -3.95
CA LYS A 18 -14.25 14.52 -3.46
C LYS A 18 -13.91 13.54 -4.59
N LYS A 19 -14.47 13.76 -5.79
CA LYS A 19 -14.23 12.92 -6.97
C LYS A 19 -12.78 13.02 -7.44
N GLU A 20 -12.22 14.22 -7.48
CA GLU A 20 -10.83 14.45 -7.87
C GLU A 20 -9.86 13.96 -6.81
N ALA A 21 -10.13 14.23 -5.53
CA ALA A 21 -9.36 13.69 -4.42
C ALA A 21 -9.32 12.15 -4.44
N ALA A 22 -10.47 11.50 -4.65
CA ALA A 22 -10.55 10.04 -4.78
C ALA A 22 -9.71 9.53 -5.96
N ARG A 23 -9.84 10.17 -7.14
CA ARG A 23 -9.07 9.81 -8.33
C ARG A 23 -7.56 9.95 -8.09
N ALA A 24 -7.13 11.04 -7.47
CA ALA A 24 -5.72 11.25 -7.17
C ALA A 24 -5.15 10.14 -6.28
N VAL A 25 -5.89 9.79 -5.21
CA VAL A 25 -5.53 8.69 -4.31
C VAL A 25 -5.42 7.36 -5.06
N ASP A 26 -6.39 7.04 -5.90
CA ASP A 26 -6.40 5.79 -6.66
C ASP A 26 -5.23 5.70 -7.65
N VAL A 27 -4.96 6.78 -8.39
CA VAL A 27 -3.87 6.84 -9.37
C VAL A 27 -2.50 6.71 -8.69
N VAL A 28 -2.29 7.36 -7.54
CA VAL A 28 -1.03 7.27 -6.80
C VAL A 28 -0.78 5.84 -6.35
N PHE A 29 -1.75 5.20 -5.70
CA PHE A 29 -1.58 3.82 -5.24
C PHE A 29 -1.43 2.83 -6.39
N ASP A 30 -2.20 2.96 -7.46
CA ASP A 30 -2.09 2.11 -8.65
C ASP A 30 -0.69 2.23 -9.29
N THR A 31 -0.18 3.45 -9.44
CA THR A 31 1.16 3.69 -9.99
C THR A 31 2.24 3.06 -9.12
N ILE A 32 2.14 3.19 -7.80
CA ILE A 32 3.10 2.56 -6.87
C ILE A 32 3.05 1.03 -7.03
N VAL A 33 1.86 0.43 -7.02
CA VAL A 33 1.68 -1.03 -7.14
C VAL A 33 2.23 -1.55 -8.46
N ARG A 34 1.97 -0.87 -9.58
CA ARG A 34 2.45 -1.29 -10.90
C ARG A 34 3.97 -1.31 -11.00
N ASN A 35 4.64 -0.28 -10.48
CA ASN A 35 6.11 -0.22 -10.51
C ASN A 35 6.73 -1.31 -9.63
N ILE A 36 6.23 -1.48 -8.40
CA ILE A 36 6.70 -2.55 -7.49
C ILE A 36 6.49 -3.94 -8.11
N SER A 37 5.37 -4.14 -8.80
CA SER A 37 5.06 -5.43 -9.45
C SER A 37 6.01 -5.75 -10.60
N LYS A 38 6.58 -4.74 -11.27
CA LYS A 38 7.63 -4.90 -12.28
C LYS A 38 9.01 -5.16 -11.69
N GLY A 39 9.16 -5.06 -10.36
CA GLY A 39 10.46 -5.13 -9.68
C GLY A 39 11.18 -3.79 -9.57
N GLU A 40 10.50 -2.69 -9.87
CA GLU A 40 11.03 -1.33 -9.76
C GLU A 40 10.71 -0.75 -8.38
N ASP A 41 11.71 -0.14 -7.74
CA ASP A 41 11.53 0.58 -6.48
C ASP A 41 10.93 1.97 -6.75
N VAL A 42 9.99 2.40 -5.91
CA VAL A 42 9.43 3.75 -5.97
C VAL A 42 9.95 4.57 -4.80
N MET A 43 10.66 5.66 -5.09
CA MET A 43 11.14 6.62 -4.09
C MET A 43 10.39 7.93 -4.23
N ILE A 44 9.73 8.36 -3.15
CA ILE A 44 9.10 9.66 -3.04
C ILE A 44 9.83 10.41 -1.94
N ASN A 45 10.57 11.46 -2.31
CA ASN A 45 11.33 12.29 -1.38
C ASN A 45 10.42 12.82 -0.27
N ASP A 46 10.96 12.90 0.95
CA ASP A 46 10.27 13.33 2.16
C ASP A 46 9.03 12.50 2.56
N PHE A 47 8.80 11.36 1.90
CA PHE A 47 7.73 10.44 2.24
C PHE A 47 8.23 9.02 2.49
N GLY A 48 8.93 8.42 1.54
CA GLY A 48 9.50 7.09 1.74
C GLY A 48 9.86 6.34 0.46
N LYS A 49 10.44 5.16 0.67
CA LYS A 49 10.80 4.20 -0.38
C LYS A 49 9.90 2.97 -0.29
N PHE A 50 9.22 2.67 -1.38
CA PHE A 50 8.48 1.44 -1.57
C PHE A 50 9.30 0.48 -2.43
N LYS A 51 9.44 -0.75 -1.97
CA LYS A 51 10.17 -1.81 -2.68
C LYS A 51 9.52 -3.15 -2.49
N LYS A 52 9.69 -4.04 -3.47
CA LYS A 52 9.39 -5.46 -3.26
C LYS A 52 10.44 -6.06 -2.32
N VAL A 53 9.99 -6.90 -1.40
CA VAL A 53 10.89 -7.65 -0.51
C VAL A 53 10.57 -9.12 -0.65
N ASP A 54 11.47 -9.87 -1.26
CA ASP A 54 11.38 -11.32 -1.29
C ASP A 54 11.73 -11.85 0.09
N ARG A 55 10.79 -12.58 0.71
CA ARG A 55 10.95 -13.12 2.06
C ARG A 55 11.17 -14.63 1.95
N PRO A 56 12.22 -15.20 2.55
CA PRO A 56 12.45 -16.63 2.48
C PRO A 56 11.37 -17.39 3.26
N ALA A 57 11.23 -18.68 2.94
CA ALA A 57 10.31 -19.57 3.63
C ALA A 57 10.68 -19.64 5.11
N ARG A 58 9.68 -19.54 6.00
CA ARG A 58 9.89 -19.49 7.45
C ARG A 58 8.78 -20.21 8.20
N LYS A 59 9.08 -20.64 9.42
CA LYS A 59 8.05 -21.19 10.32
C LYS A 59 7.19 -20.06 10.87
N GLY A 60 5.88 -20.21 10.74
CA GLY A 60 4.86 -19.37 11.35
C GLY A 60 4.01 -20.16 12.32
N ARG A 61 3.09 -19.48 13.00
CA ARG A 61 2.13 -20.10 13.91
C ARG A 61 0.72 -19.81 13.41
N ASN A 62 -0.12 -20.84 13.32
CA ASN A 62 -1.53 -20.65 13.00
C ASN A 62 -2.19 -19.89 14.17
N PRO A 63 -2.79 -18.70 13.93
CA PRO A 63 -3.39 -17.91 15.00
C PRO A 63 -4.62 -18.57 15.64
N PHE A 64 -5.28 -19.53 14.95
CA PHE A 64 -6.48 -20.21 15.47
C PHE A 64 -6.16 -21.51 16.21
N THR A 65 -5.19 -22.30 15.73
CA THR A 65 -4.84 -23.61 16.32
C THR A 65 -3.56 -23.59 17.14
N GLY A 66 -2.71 -22.57 16.97
CA GLY A 66 -1.41 -22.49 17.62
C GLY A 66 -0.35 -23.44 17.05
N GLU A 67 -0.65 -24.22 16.02
CA GLU A 67 0.28 -25.16 15.40
C GLU A 67 1.37 -24.44 14.59
N THR A 68 2.54 -25.07 14.46
CA THR A 68 3.62 -24.56 13.63
C THR A 68 3.33 -24.88 12.17
N ILE A 69 3.31 -23.86 11.32
CA ILE A 69 3.09 -23.99 9.88
C ILE A 69 4.30 -23.48 9.09
N GLN A 70 4.55 -24.04 7.92
CA GLN A 70 5.57 -23.52 7.00
C GLN A 70 4.95 -22.43 6.12
N ILE A 71 5.46 -21.20 6.22
CA ILE A 71 5.12 -20.08 5.32
C ILE A 71 6.06 -20.18 4.12
N LYS A 72 5.48 -20.32 2.92
CA LYS A 72 6.24 -20.33 1.66
C LYS A 72 6.90 -18.97 1.41
N ALA A 73 7.99 -18.99 0.64
CA ALA A 73 8.61 -17.78 0.12
C ALA A 73 7.71 -17.13 -0.94
#